data_AF-A0A3A0CEN2-F1
#
_entry.id   AF-A0A3A0CEN2-F1
#
_cell.length_a   1.000
_cell.length_b   1.000
_cell.length_c   1.000
_cell.angle_alpha   90.00
_cell.angle_beta   90.00
_cell.angle_gamma   90.00
#
_symmetry.space_group_name_H-M   'P 1'
#
loop_
_entity.id
_entity.type
_entity.pdbx_description
1 polymer ?
#
loop_
_entity_poly.entity_id
_entity_poly.type
_entity_poly.pdbx_seq_one_letter_code
_entity_poly.pdbx_strand_id
1 'polypeptide(L)'
;MCTRRNSGAACWLPLFCCAWYLILLIGCDTLSLTSLDQAARRPDPSSRDLPPVQILVREEAWYNDAFEDAQPATLPVDGSFEISGAIDGPGDVDIYALGPAIAGDQILIDVIGHNGLNTVAGLFDAAADIIDANNDRSYYAGNLNPYISQVIRRDTDNLFVAIAVSSATHFASSAGTYDSGTYTIKLTRRPGMPVRAATRQLVYLNFAGGDRVQIALEPFEDMRPFSAEAISSRFAGQTSAMADQIVARLRHDLAPFNVVLIDGRNEARPFGSYSKLYFGNYNPAFLGLADSVDTGNQFPDQEAIIYTEDFRMFESLQAGPDATALAIANVAAHELGHLLGLEHSRDPLDVMATAATARQLYEIDADYRRSQLERTIFPVGWQAGYALLMLNVGPNPAGAASRTRIEDTLPAVIAPIDPALGDIDIASMCGRCAQDHGHDGDAQ
;
A
#
# COMPACT_ATOMS: atom_id res chain seq x y z
N MET A 1 -6.94 12.25 -63.06
CA MET A 1 -7.04 12.92 -64.37
C MET A 1 -7.41 14.39 -64.15
N CYS A 2 -6.63 15.31 -64.73
CA CYS A 2 -6.81 16.78 -64.88
C CYS A 2 -7.01 17.64 -63.61
N THR A 3 -5.97 18.26 -63.04
CA THR A 3 -5.32 19.56 -63.37
C THR A 3 -6.17 20.83 -63.22
N ARG A 4 -5.81 21.71 -62.26
CA ARG A 4 -5.73 23.17 -62.48
C ARG A 4 -4.84 23.91 -61.46
N ARG A 5 -3.73 24.42 -62.00
CA ARG A 5 -2.97 25.65 -61.65
C ARG A 5 -3.90 26.88 -61.69
N ASN A 6 -3.58 28.12 -61.27
CA ASN A 6 -2.48 28.80 -60.59
C ASN A 6 -3.04 30.19 -60.21
N SER A 7 -2.58 30.78 -59.11
CA SER A 7 -2.46 32.24 -58.87
C SER A 7 -1.64 32.36 -57.58
N GLY A 8 -0.64 33.22 -57.39
CA GLY A 8 0.03 34.23 -58.20
C GLY A 8 1.06 34.93 -57.30
N ALA A 9 2.07 35.56 -57.93
CA ALA A 9 2.98 36.61 -57.43
C ALA A 9 3.91 36.29 -56.23
N ALA A 10 5.23 36.16 -56.42
CA ALA A 10 6.26 37.21 -56.58
C ALA A 10 6.49 37.99 -55.26
N CYS A 11 7.61 37.86 -54.55
CA CYS A 11 9.03 38.19 -54.86
C CYS A 11 9.44 39.32 -53.90
N TRP A 12 10.45 39.14 -53.03
CA TRP A 12 11.46 40.15 -52.60
C TRP A 12 12.52 39.43 -51.72
N LEU A 13 13.76 39.38 -52.24
CA LEU A 13 15.03 39.09 -51.55
C LEU A 13 15.46 40.31 -50.68
N PRO A 14 16.49 40.29 -49.77
CA PRO A 14 17.74 39.52 -49.89
C PRO A 14 18.43 39.01 -48.60
N LEU A 15 19.45 38.18 -48.87
CA LEU A 15 20.73 37.97 -48.18
C LEU A 15 20.95 38.67 -46.83
N PHE A 16 21.22 37.85 -45.81
CA PHE A 16 22.40 38.04 -44.95
C PHE A 16 23.16 36.71 -44.83
N CYS A 17 24.31 36.66 -45.50
CA CYS A 17 25.34 35.65 -45.34
C CYS A 17 26.38 36.22 -44.37
N CYS A 18 26.67 35.52 -43.27
CA CYS A 18 27.98 35.38 -42.60
C CYS A 18 27.74 34.48 -41.37
N ALA A 19 28.03 33.18 -41.48
CA ALA A 19 29.34 32.60 -41.16
C ALA A 19 29.54 32.41 -39.65
N TRP A 20 29.09 31.27 -39.12
CA TRP A 20 29.77 30.55 -38.03
C TRP A 20 29.75 29.05 -38.35
N TYR A 21 30.91 28.56 -38.78
CA TYR A 21 31.29 27.16 -38.91
C TYR A 21 31.92 26.73 -37.57
N LEU A 22 31.90 25.42 -37.29
CA LEU A 22 32.50 24.72 -36.14
C LEU A 22 31.80 24.89 -34.78
N ILE A 23 30.99 23.88 -34.40
CA ILE A 23 31.32 22.86 -33.39
C ILE A 23 30.34 21.70 -33.62
N LEU A 24 30.78 20.73 -34.44
CA LEU A 24 30.32 19.35 -34.41
C LEU A 24 31.44 18.58 -33.71
N LEU A 25 31.07 17.62 -32.86
CA LEU A 25 31.91 16.75 -32.01
C LEU A 25 32.03 17.17 -30.53
N ILE A 26 30.93 17.19 -29.79
CA ILE A 26 30.93 16.78 -28.37
C ILE A 26 29.73 15.84 -28.19
N GLY A 27 30.01 14.66 -27.63
CA GLY A 27 29.14 13.49 -27.64
C GLY A 27 27.78 13.71 -26.98
N CYS A 28 26.81 12.95 -27.45
CA CYS A 28 25.65 12.57 -26.67
C CYS A 28 26.16 11.84 -25.42
N ASP A 29 26.37 12.55 -24.32
CA ASP A 29 26.41 11.95 -23.01
C ASP A 29 25.00 11.43 -22.73
N THR A 30 24.77 10.17 -23.12
CA THR A 30 23.83 9.31 -22.42
C THR A 30 24.31 9.27 -20.97
N LEU A 31 23.80 10.16 -20.14
CA LEU A 31 23.85 9.95 -18.70
C LEU A 31 23.09 8.66 -18.44
N SER A 32 23.84 7.57 -18.29
CA SER A 32 23.32 6.36 -17.69
C SER A 32 22.77 6.77 -16.32
N LEU A 33 21.45 6.67 -16.15
CA LEU A 33 20.79 6.58 -14.86
C LEU A 33 21.14 5.22 -14.19
N THR A 34 22.39 4.82 -14.25
CA THR A 34 22.95 3.76 -13.43
C THR A 34 23.38 4.40 -12.12
N SER A 35 22.79 3.91 -11.03
CA SER A 35 22.99 4.32 -9.64
C SER A 35 22.55 5.75 -9.29
N LEU A 36 21.23 5.92 -9.13
CA LEU A 36 20.79 6.52 -7.87
C LEU A 36 21.41 5.66 -6.76
N ASP A 37 22.11 6.32 -5.84
CA ASP A 37 22.82 5.76 -4.69
C ASP A 37 21.94 4.79 -3.88
N GLN A 38 21.80 3.56 -4.37
CA GLN A 38 22.00 2.39 -3.54
C GLN A 38 23.48 2.37 -3.15
N ALA A 39 23.89 3.31 -2.29
CA ALA A 39 24.76 2.92 -1.19
C ALA A 39 23.94 1.96 -0.31
N ALA A 40 23.63 0.79 -0.88
CA ALA A 40 23.36 -0.40 -0.14
C ALA A 40 24.44 -0.41 0.92
N ARG A 41 24.03 -0.37 2.19
CA ARG A 41 24.88 -0.95 3.22
C ARG A 41 25.30 -2.28 2.61
N ARG A 42 26.58 -2.41 2.23
CA ARG A 42 27.09 -3.72 1.86
C ARG A 42 26.71 -4.60 3.05
N PRO A 43 26.06 -5.75 2.83
CA PRO A 43 25.76 -6.68 3.92
C PRO A 43 26.99 -6.78 4.78
N ASP A 44 26.82 -6.57 6.08
CA ASP A 44 27.90 -6.84 7.02
C ASP A 44 28.38 -8.26 6.70
N PRO A 45 29.66 -8.47 6.33
CA PRO A 45 30.16 -9.80 6.02
C PRO A 45 29.95 -10.81 7.15
N SER A 46 29.65 -10.35 8.38
CA SER A 46 29.20 -11.20 9.50
C SER A 46 27.85 -11.90 9.26
N SER A 47 26.97 -11.39 8.38
CA SER A 47 25.68 -12.03 8.05
C SER A 47 25.82 -13.33 7.23
N ARG A 48 27.04 -13.67 6.81
CA ARG A 48 27.31 -14.87 6.00
C ARG A 48 27.57 -16.14 6.81
N ASP A 49 27.77 -16.02 8.11
CA ASP A 49 27.97 -17.17 9.00
C ASP A 49 26.62 -17.66 9.54
N LEU A 50 25.64 -17.85 8.67
CA LEU A 50 24.41 -18.53 9.05
C LEU A 50 24.74 -20.00 9.38
N PRO A 51 24.09 -20.57 10.40
CA PRO A 51 24.31 -21.97 10.73
C PRO A 51 23.92 -22.85 9.54
N PRO A 52 24.48 -24.08 9.48
CA PRO A 52 24.13 -25.02 8.42
C PRO A 52 22.62 -25.28 8.39
N VAL A 53 22.09 -25.51 7.19
CA VAL A 53 20.67 -25.85 6.98
C VAL A 53 20.27 -27.01 7.88
N GLN A 54 19.22 -26.81 8.66
CA GLN A 54 18.61 -27.84 9.50
C GLN A 54 17.28 -28.29 8.88
N ILE A 55 16.94 -29.57 9.01
CA ILE A 55 15.68 -30.12 8.49
C ILE A 55 14.50 -29.75 9.42
N LEU A 56 14.79 -29.59 10.70
CA LEU A 56 13.84 -29.15 11.73
C LEU A 56 14.55 -28.12 12.60
N VAL A 57 13.95 -26.96 12.76
CA VAL A 57 14.34 -25.95 13.72
C VAL A 57 13.32 -25.98 14.85
N ARG A 58 13.78 -26.15 16.08
CA ARG A 58 12.96 -25.95 17.27
C ARG A 58 13.27 -24.56 17.78
N GLU A 59 12.25 -23.83 18.18
CA GLU A 59 12.46 -22.62 18.96
C GLU A 59 13.27 -22.99 20.22
N GLU A 60 14.40 -22.31 20.40
CA GLU A 60 15.35 -22.56 21.50
C GLU A 60 15.60 -21.29 22.32
N ALA A 61 15.31 -20.12 21.74
CA ALA A 61 15.54 -18.83 22.34
C ALA A 61 14.25 -18.30 22.95
N TRP A 62 14.26 -18.06 24.26
CA TRP A 62 13.19 -17.39 24.99
C TRP A 62 12.99 -15.92 24.58
N TYR A 63 13.83 -15.40 23.67
CA TYR A 63 13.83 -14.03 23.16
C TYR A 63 14.27 -14.05 21.69
N ASN A 64 13.31 -13.89 20.79
CA ASN A 64 13.47 -13.77 19.34
C ASN A 64 12.41 -12.79 18.77
N ASP A 65 11.95 -11.84 19.58
CA ASP A 65 10.88 -10.86 19.31
C ASP A 65 11.34 -9.60 18.56
N ALA A 66 12.64 -9.52 18.30
CA ALA A 66 13.28 -8.45 17.53
C ALA A 66 14.10 -9.01 16.36
N PHE A 67 14.18 -8.25 15.26
CA PHE A 67 14.89 -8.69 14.04
C PHE A 67 16.38 -8.92 14.28
N GLU A 68 16.99 -8.16 15.19
CA GLU A 68 18.37 -8.32 15.64
C GLU A 68 18.63 -9.59 16.47
N ASP A 69 17.58 -10.11 17.13
CA ASP A 69 17.62 -11.30 17.98
C ASP A 69 16.97 -12.52 17.30
N ALA A 70 16.63 -12.39 16.01
CA ALA A 70 15.94 -13.43 15.25
C ALA A 70 16.68 -14.77 15.28
N GLN A 71 15.95 -15.84 15.59
CA GLN A 71 16.51 -17.18 15.66
C GLN A 71 16.96 -17.65 14.25
N PRO A 72 18.20 -18.13 14.07
CA PRO A 72 18.63 -18.64 12.78
C PRO A 72 17.83 -19.88 12.34
N ALA A 73 17.27 -19.82 11.14
CA ALA A 73 16.53 -20.91 10.50
C ALA A 73 16.85 -20.96 9.00
N THR A 74 18.12 -21.18 8.66
CA THR A 74 18.65 -21.10 7.29
C THR A 74 17.83 -21.93 6.31
N LEU A 75 17.08 -21.25 5.44
CA LEU A 75 16.25 -21.86 4.41
C LEU A 75 17.16 -22.39 3.29
N PRO A 76 17.08 -23.68 2.91
CA PRO A 76 17.85 -24.21 1.79
C PRO A 76 17.55 -23.44 0.49
N VAL A 77 18.55 -23.38 -0.39
CA VAL A 77 18.44 -22.72 -1.72
C VAL A 77 17.31 -23.30 -2.59
N ASP A 78 16.94 -24.56 -2.35
CA ASP A 78 15.79 -25.25 -2.92
C ASP A 78 15.31 -26.32 -1.93
N GLY A 79 14.01 -26.49 -1.78
CA GLY A 79 13.39 -27.47 -0.90
C GLY A 79 12.63 -26.86 0.28
N SER A 80 12.43 -27.66 1.32
CA SER A 80 11.61 -27.28 2.47
C SER A 80 12.18 -27.78 3.78
N PHE A 81 11.88 -27.08 4.87
CA PHE A 81 12.13 -27.52 6.24
C PHE A 81 10.97 -27.09 7.16
N GLU A 82 11.00 -27.56 8.39
CA GLU A 82 9.96 -27.28 9.38
C GLU A 82 10.52 -26.48 10.56
N ILE A 83 9.71 -25.57 11.08
CA ILE A 83 9.94 -24.87 12.34
C ILE A 83 8.83 -25.27 13.31
N SER A 84 9.16 -25.56 14.56
CA SER A 84 8.19 -25.72 15.64
C SER A 84 8.51 -24.74 16.77
N GLY A 85 7.50 -24.02 17.24
CA GLY A 85 7.62 -23.05 18.32
C GLY A 85 6.32 -22.92 19.12
N ALA A 86 6.31 -21.96 20.05
CA ALA A 86 5.19 -21.62 20.90
C ALA A 86 5.06 -20.10 21.02
N ILE A 87 3.82 -19.62 21.06
CA ILE A 87 3.49 -18.28 21.48
C ILE A 87 3.09 -18.34 22.94
N ASP A 88 3.78 -17.59 23.80
CA ASP A 88 3.54 -17.52 25.24
C ASP A 88 2.49 -16.46 25.64
N GLY A 89 2.14 -15.54 24.74
CA GLY A 89 1.13 -14.51 24.97
C GLY A 89 0.89 -13.56 23.79
N PRO A 90 -0.08 -12.62 23.87
CA PRO A 90 -0.40 -11.68 22.79
C PRO A 90 0.75 -10.75 22.35
N GLY A 91 1.74 -10.54 23.21
CA GLY A 91 2.91 -9.70 22.93
C GLY A 91 4.12 -10.46 22.42
N ASP A 92 4.01 -11.78 22.33
CA ASP A 92 5.09 -12.64 21.89
C ASP A 92 5.11 -12.71 20.35
N VAL A 93 6.32 -12.59 19.81
CA VAL A 93 6.57 -12.57 18.38
C VAL A 93 7.80 -13.44 18.15
N ASP A 94 7.65 -14.49 17.38
CA ASP A 94 8.77 -15.35 17.03
C ASP A 94 9.34 -14.95 15.67
N ILE A 95 10.59 -14.48 15.63
CA ILE A 95 11.26 -14.09 14.39
C ILE A 95 12.37 -15.07 14.05
N TYR A 96 12.37 -15.55 12.81
CA TYR A 96 13.37 -16.48 12.28
C TYR A 96 14.12 -15.89 11.09
N ALA A 97 15.45 -15.87 11.16
CA ALA A 97 16.33 -15.46 10.08
C ALA A 97 16.55 -16.61 9.08
N LEU A 98 16.00 -16.46 7.87
CA LEU A 98 16.02 -17.49 6.83
C LEU A 98 17.27 -17.46 5.95
N GLY A 99 18.03 -16.36 6.02
CA GLY A 99 19.19 -16.10 5.19
C GLY A 99 18.86 -15.40 3.87
N PRO A 100 19.89 -15.18 3.03
CA PRO A 100 19.74 -14.40 1.81
C PRO A 100 18.75 -15.05 0.84
N ALA A 101 18.11 -14.21 0.05
CA ALA A 101 17.27 -14.61 -1.07
C ALA A 101 17.54 -13.70 -2.26
N ILE A 102 17.40 -14.27 -3.45
CA ILE A 102 17.56 -13.54 -4.70
C ILE A 102 16.20 -13.35 -5.38
N ALA A 103 16.11 -12.34 -6.23
CA ALA A 103 14.93 -12.12 -7.04
C ALA A 103 14.61 -13.38 -7.87
N GLY A 104 13.38 -13.86 -7.78
CA GLY A 104 12.90 -15.09 -8.41
C GLY A 104 12.86 -16.29 -7.47
N ASP A 105 13.34 -16.19 -6.24
CA ASP A 105 13.01 -17.18 -5.22
C ASP A 105 11.53 -17.07 -4.85
N GLN A 106 10.77 -18.17 -4.96
CA GLN A 106 9.44 -18.25 -4.37
C GLN A 106 9.51 -18.85 -2.98
N ILE A 107 8.99 -18.11 -2.01
CA ILE A 107 8.87 -18.50 -0.62
C ILE A 107 7.42 -18.87 -0.34
N LEU A 108 7.21 -20.10 0.13
CA LEU A 108 5.93 -20.57 0.63
C LEU A 108 6.04 -20.75 2.14
N ILE A 109 5.10 -20.16 2.87
CA ILE A 109 4.97 -20.24 4.31
C ILE A 109 3.61 -20.85 4.59
N ASP A 110 3.59 -22.01 5.22
CA ASP A 110 2.38 -22.72 5.60
C ASP A 110 2.41 -22.92 7.13
N VAL A 111 1.58 -22.17 7.84
CA VAL A 111 1.54 -22.18 9.30
C VAL A 111 0.37 -23.04 9.77
N ILE A 112 0.57 -23.80 10.83
CA ILE A 112 -0.49 -24.53 11.51
C ILE A 112 -0.43 -24.15 12.99
N GLY A 113 -1.45 -23.42 13.45
CA GLY A 113 -1.69 -23.20 14.88
C GLY A 113 -2.30 -24.45 15.51
N HIS A 114 -1.76 -24.89 16.65
CA HIS A 114 -2.28 -26.05 17.39
C HIS A 114 -3.15 -25.59 18.56
N ASN A 115 -4.08 -26.45 18.98
CA ASN A 115 -4.97 -26.23 20.13
C ASN A 115 -5.83 -24.94 20.04
N GLY A 116 -6.14 -24.47 18.83
CA GLY A 116 -6.96 -23.27 18.65
C GLY A 116 -6.19 -21.95 18.68
N LEU A 117 -4.85 -21.99 18.69
CA LEU A 117 -4.02 -20.81 18.47
C LEU A 117 -4.33 -20.22 17.08
N ASN A 118 -4.73 -18.95 17.05
CA ASN A 118 -4.90 -18.18 15.83
C ASN A 118 -3.65 -17.32 15.61
N THR A 119 -2.92 -17.57 14.53
CA THR A 119 -1.62 -16.93 14.27
C THR A 119 -1.72 -15.99 13.08
N VAL A 120 -0.88 -14.97 13.04
CA VAL A 120 -0.55 -14.22 11.82
C VAL A 120 0.91 -14.51 11.44
N ALA A 121 1.19 -14.57 10.14
CA ALA A 121 2.54 -14.71 9.60
C ALA A 121 2.93 -13.47 8.80
N GLY A 122 4.18 -13.05 8.95
CA GLY A 122 4.79 -11.99 8.15
C GLY A 122 6.09 -12.45 7.49
N LEU A 123 6.31 -12.04 6.24
CA LEU A 123 7.56 -12.22 5.51
C LEU A 123 8.21 -10.84 5.33
N PHE A 124 9.46 -10.69 5.77
CA PHE A 124 10.18 -9.41 5.77
C PHE A 124 11.53 -9.52 5.07
N ASP A 125 12.02 -8.39 4.54
CA ASP A 125 13.36 -8.27 3.98
C ASP A 125 14.42 -7.88 5.03
N ALA A 126 15.66 -7.66 4.58
CA ALA A 126 16.79 -7.31 5.45
C ALA A 126 16.64 -5.95 6.16
N ALA A 127 15.74 -5.08 5.70
CA ALA A 127 15.43 -3.81 6.33
C ALA A 127 14.26 -3.93 7.33
N ALA A 128 13.76 -5.15 7.59
CA ALA A 128 12.54 -5.40 8.33
C ALA A 128 11.30 -4.75 7.67
N ASP A 129 11.34 -4.52 6.36
CA ASP A 129 10.19 -4.08 5.59
C ASP A 129 9.36 -5.30 5.18
N ILE A 130 8.04 -5.20 5.34
CA ILE A 130 7.10 -6.25 4.97
C ILE A 130 7.13 -6.50 3.46
N ILE A 131 7.21 -7.77 3.10
CA ILE A 131 7.01 -8.26 1.74
C ILE A 131 5.55 -8.70 1.59
N ASP A 132 5.04 -9.45 2.58
CA ASP A 132 3.66 -9.90 2.64
C ASP A 132 3.31 -10.33 4.07
N ALA A 133 2.04 -10.15 4.45
CA ALA A 133 1.49 -10.63 5.72
C ALA A 133 0.18 -11.36 5.43
N ASN A 134 -0.04 -12.47 6.12
CA ASN A 134 -1.33 -13.14 6.06
C ASN A 134 -1.72 -13.71 7.43
N ASN A 135 -2.97 -13.50 7.78
CA ASN A 135 -3.61 -14.06 8.96
C ASN A 135 -4.36 -15.35 8.63
N ASP A 136 -5.12 -15.37 7.54
CA ASP A 136 -6.02 -16.48 7.22
C ASP A 136 -5.79 -16.99 5.79
N ARG A 137 -5.60 -18.30 5.61
CA ARG A 137 -5.60 -18.91 4.27
C ARG A 137 -6.96 -18.75 3.59
N SER A 138 -8.05 -18.91 4.35
CA SER A 138 -9.41 -18.73 3.84
C SER A 138 -10.37 -18.45 4.99
N TYR A 139 -10.58 -17.17 5.24
CA TYR A 139 -11.48 -16.66 6.27
C TYR A 139 -12.89 -17.26 6.16
N TYR A 140 -13.54 -17.18 5.00
CA TYR A 140 -14.91 -17.69 4.80
C TYR A 140 -15.04 -19.22 4.85
N ALA A 141 -13.95 -19.95 4.66
CA ALA A 141 -13.93 -21.41 4.82
C ALA A 141 -13.60 -21.84 6.26
N GLY A 142 -13.38 -20.88 7.18
CA GLY A 142 -12.95 -21.14 8.55
C GLY A 142 -11.53 -21.68 8.66
N ASN A 143 -10.70 -21.48 7.63
CA ASN A 143 -9.30 -21.89 7.66
C ASN A 143 -8.43 -20.69 8.05
N LEU A 144 -8.28 -20.53 9.37
CA LEU A 144 -7.58 -19.41 10.02
C LEU A 144 -6.06 -19.59 10.09
N ASN A 145 -5.52 -20.58 9.39
CA ASN A 145 -4.09 -20.82 9.36
C ASN A 145 -3.45 -19.92 8.29
N PRO A 146 -2.42 -19.12 8.61
CA PRO A 146 -1.71 -18.31 7.63
C PRO A 146 -1.15 -19.11 6.45
N TYR A 147 -1.20 -18.49 5.27
CA TYR A 147 -0.49 -18.99 4.09
C TYR A 147 0.06 -17.84 3.25
N ILE A 148 1.36 -17.84 3.03
CA ILE A 148 2.06 -16.86 2.17
C ILE A 148 2.70 -17.62 1.01
N SER A 149 2.60 -17.06 -0.19
CA SER A 149 3.25 -17.60 -1.40
C SER A 149 3.76 -16.45 -2.26
N GLN A 150 4.99 -16.02 -1.99
CA GLN A 150 5.55 -14.82 -2.59
C GLN A 150 6.79 -15.10 -3.43
N VAL A 151 6.86 -14.46 -4.59
CA VAL A 151 8.08 -14.42 -5.40
C VAL A 151 8.86 -13.19 -4.99
N ILE A 152 10.06 -13.38 -4.46
CA ILE A 152 10.96 -12.29 -4.08
C ILE A 152 11.32 -11.49 -5.34
N ARG A 153 11.11 -10.18 -5.28
CA ARG A 153 11.26 -9.30 -6.46
C ARG A 153 12.55 -8.49 -6.47
N ARG A 154 13.27 -8.46 -5.35
CA ARG A 154 14.56 -7.80 -5.16
C ARG A 154 15.43 -8.70 -4.31
N ASP A 155 16.72 -8.76 -4.64
CA ASP A 155 17.69 -9.44 -3.80
C ASP A 155 17.67 -8.84 -2.38
N THR A 156 17.79 -9.70 -1.38
CA THR A 156 17.86 -9.30 0.01
C THR A 156 18.91 -10.13 0.74
N ASP A 157 19.68 -9.47 1.58
CA ASP A 157 20.78 -10.11 2.33
C ASP A 157 20.27 -11.08 3.40
N ASN A 158 19.03 -10.87 3.84
CA ASN A 158 18.32 -11.76 4.74
C ASN A 158 16.82 -11.68 4.46
N LEU A 159 16.15 -12.81 4.62
CA LEU A 159 14.70 -12.87 4.78
C LEU A 159 14.40 -13.21 6.22
N PHE A 160 13.31 -12.66 6.73
CA PHE A 160 12.77 -13.06 8.01
C PHE A 160 11.36 -13.58 7.82
N VAL A 161 11.02 -14.67 8.52
CA VAL A 161 9.62 -15.01 8.80
C VAL A 161 9.35 -14.69 10.25
N ALA A 162 8.22 -14.07 10.52
CA ALA A 162 7.76 -13.82 11.88
C ALA A 162 6.37 -14.41 12.09
N ILE A 163 6.12 -14.95 13.27
CA ILE A 163 4.82 -15.46 13.72
C ILE A 163 4.41 -14.70 14.98
N ALA A 164 3.14 -14.33 15.05
CA ALA A 164 2.54 -13.75 16.24
C ALA A 164 1.11 -14.27 16.41
N VAL A 165 0.48 -13.98 17.55
CA VAL A 165 -0.97 -14.13 17.70
C VAL A 165 -1.67 -13.13 16.78
N SER A 166 -2.69 -13.61 16.09
CA SER A 166 -3.58 -12.74 15.32
C SER A 166 -4.41 -11.88 16.25
N SER A 167 -4.39 -10.57 16.05
CA SER A 167 -5.28 -9.65 16.77
C SER A 167 -6.66 -9.51 16.12
N ALA A 168 -6.93 -10.18 15.00
CA ALA A 168 -8.21 -10.08 14.32
C ALA A 168 -9.31 -10.77 15.15
N THR A 169 -10.29 -10.02 15.61
CA THR A 169 -11.26 -10.46 16.64
C THR A 169 -12.45 -11.27 16.10
N HIS A 170 -12.55 -11.46 14.79
CA HIS A 170 -13.79 -11.89 14.13
C HIS A 170 -14.31 -13.29 14.46
N PHE A 171 -13.43 -14.22 14.82
CA PHE A 171 -13.85 -15.54 15.28
C PHE A 171 -12.92 -16.03 16.37
N ALA A 172 -13.12 -15.49 17.58
CA ALA A 172 -12.96 -16.34 18.75
C ALA A 172 -13.80 -17.59 18.48
N SER A 173 -13.14 -18.71 18.17
CA SER A 173 -13.85 -19.97 18.03
C SER A 173 -14.76 -20.15 19.26
N SER A 174 -15.87 -20.87 19.14
CA SER A 174 -16.68 -21.22 20.31
C SER A 174 -15.91 -22.02 21.39
N ALA A 175 -14.63 -22.34 21.15
CA ALA A 175 -13.69 -22.94 22.09
C ALA A 175 -12.73 -21.93 22.78
N GLY A 176 -12.84 -20.62 22.50
CA GLY A 176 -11.96 -19.57 23.02
C GLY A 176 -10.77 -19.30 22.10
N THR A 177 -10.46 -18.03 21.85
CA THR A 177 -9.18 -17.60 21.29
C THR A 177 -8.12 -17.85 22.36
N TYR A 178 -7.14 -18.69 22.06
CA TYR A 178 -5.99 -18.82 22.93
C TYR A 178 -4.93 -17.86 22.45
N ASP A 179 -4.61 -16.88 23.29
CA ASP A 179 -3.53 -15.92 23.07
C ASP A 179 -2.14 -16.55 23.28
N SER A 180 -2.08 -17.87 23.40
CA SER A 180 -0.87 -18.66 23.58
C SER A 180 -1.10 -20.07 23.05
N GLY A 181 -0.05 -20.77 22.66
CA GLY A 181 -0.15 -22.11 22.10
C GLY A 181 1.10 -22.51 21.35
N THR A 182 1.06 -23.65 20.68
CA THR A 182 2.18 -24.12 19.84
C THR A 182 1.81 -24.01 18.38
N TYR A 183 2.80 -23.86 17.51
CA TYR A 183 2.59 -23.84 16.07
C TYR A 183 3.65 -24.66 15.32
N THR A 184 3.38 -24.90 14.05
CA THR A 184 4.35 -25.46 13.11
C THR A 184 4.36 -24.63 11.84
N ILE A 185 5.55 -24.29 11.33
CA ILE A 185 5.72 -23.61 10.05
C ILE A 185 6.41 -24.57 9.09
N LYS A 186 5.80 -24.82 7.94
CA LYS A 186 6.48 -25.45 6.80
C LYS A 186 6.92 -24.36 5.83
N LEU A 187 8.23 -24.19 5.72
CA LEU A 187 8.84 -23.23 4.80
C LEU A 187 9.34 -23.97 3.55
N THR A 188 9.06 -23.42 2.38
CA THR A 188 9.55 -23.95 1.10
C THR A 188 10.15 -22.83 0.26
N ARG A 189 11.37 -23.03 -0.27
CA ARG A 189 11.98 -22.18 -1.31
C ARG A 189 11.93 -22.90 -2.64
N ARG A 190 11.52 -22.20 -3.70
CA ARG A 190 11.61 -22.65 -5.09
C ARG A 190 12.34 -21.59 -5.92
N PRO A 191 13.58 -21.82 -6.34
CA PRO A 191 14.35 -20.82 -7.07
C PRO A 191 13.89 -20.70 -8.54
N GLY A 192 14.25 -19.59 -9.18
CA GLY A 192 14.11 -19.41 -10.63
C GLY A 192 12.68 -19.15 -11.12
N MET A 193 11.79 -18.72 -10.23
CA MET A 193 10.45 -18.28 -10.60
C MET A 193 10.51 -16.94 -11.33
N PRO A 194 9.64 -16.71 -12.33
CA PRO A 194 9.60 -15.41 -13.02
C PRO A 194 9.26 -14.28 -12.06
N VAL A 195 10.11 -13.25 -12.01
CA VAL A 195 9.82 -12.01 -11.28
C VAL A 195 8.88 -11.16 -12.11
N ARG A 196 7.70 -10.86 -11.57
CA ARG A 196 6.76 -9.93 -12.21
C ARG A 196 7.38 -8.54 -12.27
N ALA A 197 7.54 -8.02 -13.49
CA ALA A 197 7.93 -6.64 -13.70
C ALA A 197 6.85 -5.69 -13.15
N ALA A 198 7.27 -4.52 -12.70
CA ALA A 198 6.35 -3.47 -12.30
C ALA A 198 5.37 -3.17 -13.45
N THR A 199 4.08 -3.10 -13.14
CA THR A 199 3.02 -3.00 -14.15
C THR A 199 2.23 -1.72 -13.96
N ARG A 200 2.12 -0.93 -15.03
CA ARG A 200 1.31 0.29 -15.03
C ARG A 200 -0.13 0.00 -14.57
N GLN A 201 -0.65 0.83 -13.67
CA GLN A 201 -2.04 0.75 -13.25
C GLN A 201 -2.90 1.84 -13.92
N LEU A 202 -4.05 1.44 -14.44
CA LEU A 202 -5.11 2.36 -14.86
C LEU A 202 -6.14 2.43 -13.74
N VAL A 203 -6.55 3.64 -13.34
CA VAL A 203 -7.54 3.83 -12.28
C VAL A 203 -8.63 4.74 -12.80
N TYR A 204 -9.87 4.26 -12.78
CA TYR A 204 -11.05 5.04 -13.17
C TYR A 204 -11.72 5.61 -11.93
N LEU A 205 -11.80 6.94 -11.87
CA LEU A 205 -12.41 7.69 -10.78
C LEU A 205 -13.90 7.91 -11.10
N ASN A 206 -14.77 7.12 -10.48
CA ASN A 206 -16.19 7.09 -10.78
C ASN A 206 -17.02 7.95 -9.81
N PHE A 207 -17.28 9.18 -10.23
CA PHE A 207 -18.17 10.11 -9.51
C PHE A 207 -19.66 9.95 -9.86
N ALA A 208 -20.00 9.12 -10.85
CA ALA A 208 -21.37 8.98 -11.35
C ALA A 208 -22.22 7.95 -10.56
N GLY A 209 -21.63 7.24 -9.61
CA GLY A 209 -22.28 6.13 -8.92
C GLY A 209 -22.25 4.83 -9.75
N GLY A 210 -23.07 3.85 -9.38
CA GLY A 210 -23.11 2.54 -10.02
C GLY A 210 -24.12 1.60 -9.36
N ASP A 211 -24.67 0.67 -10.15
CA ASP A 211 -25.64 -0.30 -9.66
C ASP A 211 -24.94 -1.58 -9.18
N ARG A 212 -25.42 -2.16 -8.06
CA ARG A 212 -24.95 -3.45 -7.54
C ARG A 212 -23.42 -3.53 -7.42
N VAL A 213 -22.81 -2.49 -6.86
CA VAL A 213 -21.39 -2.49 -6.51
C VAL A 213 -21.18 -3.44 -5.34
N GLN A 214 -20.17 -4.29 -5.41
CA GLN A 214 -19.78 -5.19 -4.32
C GLN A 214 -18.28 -5.10 -4.17
N ILE A 215 -17.83 -4.73 -2.97
CA ILE A 215 -16.43 -4.61 -2.60
C ILE A 215 -16.13 -5.58 -1.47
N ALA A 216 -14.97 -6.25 -1.49
CA ALA A 216 -14.51 -7.12 -0.40
C ALA A 216 -15.53 -8.18 0.03
N LEU A 217 -16.35 -8.66 -0.93
CA LEU A 217 -17.46 -9.58 -0.70
C LEU A 217 -18.57 -9.07 0.24
N GLU A 218 -18.60 -7.77 0.55
CA GLU A 218 -19.71 -7.13 1.25
C GLU A 218 -21.01 -7.21 0.43
N PRO A 219 -22.18 -7.03 1.06
CA PRO A 219 -23.45 -6.97 0.35
C PRO A 219 -23.44 -5.95 -0.79
N PHE A 220 -24.16 -6.27 -1.87
CA PHE A 220 -24.31 -5.33 -3.00
C PHE A 220 -24.93 -4.00 -2.55
N GLU A 221 -24.35 -2.91 -3.02
CA GLU A 221 -24.80 -1.55 -2.77
C GLU A 221 -25.05 -0.81 -4.09
N ASP A 222 -26.12 -0.03 -4.15
CA ASP A 222 -26.36 0.91 -5.26
C ASP A 222 -25.72 2.25 -4.90
N MET A 223 -24.60 2.56 -5.57
CA MET A 223 -23.80 3.75 -5.36
C MET A 223 -24.46 4.97 -5.98
N ARG A 224 -24.80 5.97 -5.15
CA ARG A 224 -25.28 7.27 -5.64
C ARG A 224 -24.12 8.09 -6.23
N PRO A 225 -24.41 9.02 -7.17
CA PRO A 225 -23.41 9.97 -7.64
C PRO A 225 -22.86 10.82 -6.49
N PHE A 226 -21.58 11.19 -6.59
CA PHE A 226 -20.94 12.12 -5.67
C PHE A 226 -21.69 13.46 -5.63
N SER A 227 -21.98 13.94 -4.42
CA SER A 227 -22.66 15.22 -4.20
C SER A 227 -22.07 15.94 -3.00
N ALA A 228 -21.48 17.11 -3.23
CA ALA A 228 -20.95 17.94 -2.15
C ALA A 228 -22.06 18.40 -1.18
N GLU A 229 -23.27 18.65 -1.69
CA GLU A 229 -24.42 19.06 -0.88
C GLU A 229 -24.92 17.92 0.03
N ALA A 230 -24.67 16.66 -0.33
CA ALA A 230 -24.99 15.52 0.53
C ALA A 230 -24.08 15.44 1.77
N ILE A 231 -22.87 16.02 1.68
CA ILE A 231 -21.94 16.18 2.81
C ILE A 231 -22.39 17.35 3.69
N SER A 232 -22.60 18.52 3.08
CA SER A 232 -23.04 19.73 3.78
C SER A 232 -23.83 20.63 2.84
N SER A 233 -24.97 21.16 3.29
CA SER A 233 -25.76 22.13 2.51
C SER A 233 -24.98 23.41 2.17
N ARG A 234 -23.93 23.73 2.94
CA ARG A 234 -23.00 24.85 2.67
C ARG A 234 -22.21 24.66 1.37
N PHE A 235 -22.09 23.42 0.88
CA PHE A 235 -21.37 23.08 -0.34
C PHE A 235 -22.31 22.95 -1.56
N ALA A 236 -23.55 23.43 -1.47
CA ALA A 236 -24.46 23.48 -2.62
C ALA A 236 -23.79 24.16 -3.83
N GLY A 237 -23.79 23.47 -4.97
CA GLY A 237 -23.13 23.92 -6.21
C GLY A 237 -21.61 23.71 -6.29
N GLN A 238 -20.98 23.11 -5.27
CA GLN A 238 -19.52 22.88 -5.23
C GLN A 238 -19.09 21.49 -5.70
N THR A 239 -20.02 20.60 -6.08
CA THR A 239 -19.72 19.20 -6.46
C THR A 239 -18.61 19.09 -7.51
N SER A 240 -18.68 19.88 -8.59
CA SER A 240 -17.66 19.82 -9.64
C SER A 240 -16.29 20.31 -9.15
N ALA A 241 -16.26 21.42 -8.40
CA ALA A 241 -15.03 22.01 -7.90
C ALA A 241 -14.32 21.08 -6.90
N MET A 242 -15.06 20.48 -5.98
CA MET A 242 -14.51 19.50 -5.03
C MET A 242 -13.98 18.25 -5.74
N ALA A 243 -14.72 17.72 -6.73
CA ALA A 243 -14.22 16.58 -7.51
C ALA A 243 -12.96 16.94 -8.33
N ASP A 244 -12.85 18.17 -8.86
CA ASP A 244 -11.62 18.63 -9.52
C ASP A 244 -10.42 18.67 -8.56
N GLN A 245 -10.64 19.12 -7.33
CA GLN A 245 -9.62 19.15 -6.28
C GLN A 245 -9.19 17.74 -5.86
N ILE A 246 -10.14 16.82 -5.67
CA ILE A 246 -9.85 15.41 -5.37
C ILE A 246 -8.97 14.79 -6.47
N VAL A 247 -9.35 14.96 -7.75
CA VAL A 247 -8.59 14.45 -8.89
C VAL A 247 -7.20 15.09 -8.96
N ALA A 248 -7.10 16.42 -8.78
CA ALA A 248 -5.83 17.13 -8.80
C ALA A 248 -4.88 16.64 -7.70
N ARG A 249 -5.42 16.37 -6.51
CA ARG A 249 -4.64 15.87 -5.38
C ARG A 249 -4.15 14.44 -5.60
N LEU A 250 -5.03 13.51 -6.00
CA LEU A 250 -4.60 12.15 -6.34
C LEU A 250 -3.53 12.13 -7.44
N ARG A 251 -3.66 13.02 -8.45
CA ARG A 251 -2.63 13.16 -9.50
C ARG A 251 -1.30 13.66 -8.95
N HIS A 252 -1.33 14.51 -7.92
CA HIS A 252 -0.13 14.99 -7.26
C HIS A 252 0.58 13.87 -6.50
N ASP A 253 -0.17 13.17 -5.64
CA ASP A 253 0.36 12.15 -4.73
C ASP A 253 0.92 10.94 -5.49
N LEU A 254 0.28 10.61 -6.62
CA LEU A 254 0.66 9.49 -7.47
C LEU A 254 1.57 9.88 -8.65
N ALA A 255 1.93 11.15 -8.79
CA ALA A 255 2.79 11.63 -9.87
C ALA A 255 4.10 10.85 -10.05
N PRO A 256 4.77 10.37 -8.98
CA PRO A 256 6.00 9.58 -9.11
C PRO A 256 5.80 8.19 -9.71
N PHE A 257 4.59 7.62 -9.61
CA PHE A 257 4.33 6.23 -9.93
C PHE A 257 3.64 6.08 -11.28
N ASN A 258 3.79 4.92 -11.93
CA ASN A 258 3.17 4.60 -13.21
C ASN A 258 1.68 4.25 -13.03
N VAL A 259 0.95 5.18 -12.43
CA VAL A 259 -0.49 5.13 -12.21
C VAL A 259 -1.12 6.21 -13.09
N VAL A 260 -2.13 5.83 -13.86
CA VAL A 260 -2.86 6.78 -14.71
C VAL A 260 -4.30 6.86 -14.26
N LEU A 261 -4.62 8.04 -13.72
CA LEU A 261 -5.95 8.38 -13.23
C LEU A 261 -6.80 8.93 -14.37
N ILE A 262 -7.96 8.31 -14.58
CA ILE A 262 -8.95 8.65 -15.60
C ILE A 262 -10.16 9.24 -14.87
N ASP A 263 -10.45 10.51 -15.14
CA ASP A 263 -11.58 11.21 -14.51
C ASP A 263 -12.89 10.86 -15.22
N GLY A 264 -13.72 10.01 -14.59
CA GLY A 264 -14.95 9.50 -15.19
C GLY A 264 -16.03 10.55 -15.48
N ARG A 265 -15.85 11.80 -15.04
CA ARG A 265 -16.74 12.92 -15.40
C ARG A 265 -16.46 13.44 -16.81
N ASN A 266 -15.20 13.34 -17.24
CA ASN A 266 -14.68 14.01 -18.43
C ASN A 266 -14.14 13.02 -19.48
N GLU A 267 -13.79 11.81 -19.05
CA GLU A 267 -13.12 10.81 -19.85
C GLU A 267 -13.96 9.52 -19.89
N ALA A 268 -13.94 8.83 -21.02
CA ALA A 268 -14.59 7.54 -21.14
C ALA A 268 -13.87 6.48 -20.29
N ARG A 269 -14.64 5.54 -19.74
CA ARG A 269 -14.10 4.34 -19.09
C ARG A 269 -13.04 3.68 -19.98
N PRO A 270 -11.86 3.31 -19.44
CA PRO A 270 -10.82 2.63 -20.22
C PRO A 270 -11.30 1.25 -20.71
N PHE A 271 -10.74 0.80 -21.83
CA PHE A 271 -10.87 -0.57 -22.28
C PHE A 271 -9.83 -1.47 -21.58
N GLY A 272 -10.21 -2.73 -21.28
CA GLY A 272 -9.32 -3.69 -20.62
C GLY A 272 -9.45 -3.69 -19.09
N SER A 273 -8.44 -4.21 -18.39
CA SER A 273 -8.38 -4.25 -16.92
C SER A 273 -7.92 -2.91 -16.36
N TYR A 274 -8.59 -2.44 -15.31
CA TYR A 274 -8.31 -1.20 -14.61
C TYR A 274 -9.01 -1.20 -13.25
N SER A 275 -8.44 -0.54 -12.25
CA SER A 275 -9.04 -0.42 -10.92
C SER A 275 -10.09 0.67 -10.91
N LYS A 276 -11.09 0.57 -10.04
CA LYS A 276 -12.18 1.55 -10.00
C LYS A 276 -12.37 2.11 -8.60
N LEU A 277 -12.42 3.42 -8.46
CA LEU A 277 -12.78 4.09 -7.21
C LEU A 277 -14.17 4.72 -7.35
N TYR A 278 -15.11 4.36 -6.50
CA TYR A 278 -16.43 5.01 -6.43
C TYR A 278 -16.43 6.09 -5.36
N PHE A 279 -17.09 7.21 -5.65
CA PHE A 279 -17.25 8.32 -4.71
C PHE A 279 -18.74 8.59 -4.47
N GLY A 280 -19.21 8.39 -3.24
CA GLY A 280 -20.61 8.60 -2.87
C GLY A 280 -21.04 7.76 -1.67
N ASN A 281 -22.34 7.82 -1.34
CA ASN A 281 -22.97 7.07 -0.26
C ASN A 281 -22.43 7.36 1.16
N TYR A 282 -23.05 6.69 2.13
CA TYR A 282 -22.83 6.81 3.57
C TYR A 282 -22.60 5.41 4.15
N ASN A 283 -21.61 5.26 5.01
CA ASN A 283 -21.37 4.06 5.80
C ASN A 283 -21.04 4.43 7.25
N PRO A 284 -21.82 3.96 8.25
CA PRO A 284 -21.59 4.34 9.63
C PRO A 284 -20.28 3.79 10.23
N ALA A 285 -19.60 2.85 9.56
CA ALA A 285 -18.48 2.10 10.13
C ALA A 285 -17.10 2.58 9.64
N PHE A 286 -16.99 3.15 8.44
CA PHE A 286 -15.70 3.50 7.83
C PHE A 286 -15.86 4.49 6.67
N LEU A 287 -14.82 5.28 6.40
CA LEU A 287 -14.79 6.29 5.33
C LEU A 287 -14.44 5.71 3.96
N GLY A 288 -13.80 4.54 3.92
CA GLY A 288 -13.42 3.85 2.69
C GLY A 288 -13.35 2.34 2.85
N LEU A 289 -13.42 1.64 1.72
CA LEU A 289 -13.28 0.19 1.64
C LEU A 289 -12.72 -0.22 0.28
N ALA A 290 -11.63 -0.96 0.28
CA ALA A 290 -11.03 -1.61 -0.89
C ALA A 290 -11.31 -3.12 -0.91
N ASP A 291 -11.30 -3.73 -2.11
CA ASP A 291 -11.54 -5.18 -2.27
C ASP A 291 -10.59 -6.05 -1.45
N SER A 292 -9.28 -5.76 -1.56
CA SER A 292 -8.22 -6.39 -0.77
C SER A 292 -6.93 -5.59 -0.91
N VAL A 293 -5.88 -6.03 -0.22
CA VAL A 293 -4.51 -5.61 -0.51
C VAL A 293 -3.97 -6.44 -1.66
N ASP A 294 -3.53 -5.80 -2.75
CA ASP A 294 -3.04 -6.45 -3.96
C ASP A 294 -1.51 -6.45 -4.01
N THR A 295 -0.90 -7.28 -3.17
CA THR A 295 0.56 -7.42 -3.06
C THR A 295 1.20 -7.68 -4.42
N GLY A 296 1.89 -6.67 -4.96
CA GLY A 296 2.54 -6.76 -6.28
C GLY A 296 1.71 -6.25 -7.45
N ASN A 297 0.58 -5.57 -7.21
CA ASN A 297 -0.36 -5.11 -8.24
C ASN A 297 -0.74 -6.26 -9.20
N GLN A 298 -1.20 -7.38 -8.64
CA GLN A 298 -1.49 -8.60 -9.36
C GLN A 298 -2.83 -8.58 -10.09
N PHE A 299 -3.84 -7.95 -9.49
CA PHE A 299 -5.25 -7.91 -9.89
C PHE A 299 -5.65 -6.49 -10.28
N PRO A 300 -5.36 -6.09 -11.53
CA PRO A 300 -5.56 -4.71 -11.96
C PRO A 300 -7.04 -4.31 -12.12
N ASP A 301 -8.01 -5.18 -11.81
CA ASP A 301 -9.46 -4.97 -11.96
C ASP A 301 -10.23 -4.86 -10.64
N GLN A 302 -9.52 -4.61 -9.54
CA GLN A 302 -10.13 -4.40 -8.23
C GLN A 302 -10.84 -3.04 -8.08
N GLU A 303 -11.76 -2.99 -7.13
CA GLU A 303 -12.60 -1.83 -6.85
C GLU A 303 -12.44 -1.35 -5.40
N ALA A 304 -12.75 -0.08 -5.16
CA ALA A 304 -12.90 0.49 -3.83
C ALA A 304 -13.99 1.57 -3.79
N ILE A 305 -14.58 1.79 -2.62
CA ILE A 305 -15.57 2.84 -2.34
C ILE A 305 -14.96 3.86 -1.38
N ILE A 306 -15.24 5.13 -1.64
CA ILE A 306 -15.00 6.25 -0.73
C ILE A 306 -16.37 6.82 -0.34
N TYR A 307 -16.75 6.65 0.92
CA TYR A 307 -18.05 7.05 1.49
C TYR A 307 -18.09 8.53 1.81
N THR A 308 -18.25 9.34 0.77
CA THR A 308 -18.08 10.80 0.89
C THR A 308 -19.11 11.48 1.81
N GLU A 309 -20.30 10.89 2.01
CA GLU A 309 -21.33 11.49 2.87
C GLU A 309 -21.00 11.36 4.37
N ASP A 310 -20.09 10.46 4.75
CA ASP A 310 -19.69 10.25 6.15
C ASP A 310 -18.96 11.46 6.72
N PHE A 311 -18.30 12.24 5.87
CA PHE A 311 -17.66 13.50 6.26
C PHE A 311 -18.66 14.52 6.85
N ARG A 312 -19.97 14.30 6.72
CA ARG A 312 -20.99 15.08 7.46
C ARG A 312 -20.83 14.94 8.97
N MET A 313 -20.30 13.82 9.48
CA MET A 313 -20.04 13.63 10.92
C MET A 313 -19.04 14.66 11.48
N PHE A 314 -18.23 15.27 10.61
CA PHE A 314 -17.26 16.30 10.95
C PHE A 314 -17.77 17.73 10.67
N GLU A 315 -19.06 17.93 10.38
CA GLU A 315 -19.62 19.27 10.13
C GLU A 315 -19.38 20.25 11.29
N SER A 316 -19.23 19.75 12.53
CA SER A 316 -18.89 20.54 13.71
C SER A 316 -17.52 21.24 13.59
N LEU A 317 -16.58 20.67 12.83
CA LEU A 317 -15.28 21.29 12.51
C LEU A 317 -15.44 22.47 11.53
N GLN A 318 -16.62 22.60 10.91
CA GLN A 318 -16.95 23.65 9.95
C GLN A 318 -15.97 23.76 8.76
N ALA A 319 -15.26 22.69 8.43
CA ALA A 319 -14.31 22.62 7.31
C ALA A 319 -14.89 23.22 6.01
N GLY A 320 -14.05 23.92 5.25
CA GLY A 320 -14.41 24.45 3.93
C GLY A 320 -14.40 23.35 2.85
N PRO A 321 -14.92 23.64 1.65
CA PRO A 321 -14.96 22.66 0.56
C PRO A 321 -13.57 22.14 0.18
N ASP A 322 -12.54 23.00 0.20
CA ASP A 322 -11.15 22.63 -0.13
C ASP A 322 -10.57 21.62 0.86
N ALA A 323 -10.76 21.85 2.17
CA ALA A 323 -10.29 20.94 3.21
C ALA A 323 -11.05 19.59 3.15
N THR A 324 -12.36 19.62 2.88
CA THR A 324 -13.13 18.38 2.69
C THR A 324 -12.70 17.62 1.45
N ALA A 325 -12.39 18.31 0.35
CA ALA A 325 -11.86 17.67 -0.86
C ALA A 325 -10.48 17.02 -0.61
N LEU A 326 -9.60 17.68 0.17
CA LEU A 326 -8.34 17.12 0.64
C LEU A 326 -8.57 15.84 1.45
N ALA A 327 -9.46 15.89 2.45
CA ALA A 327 -9.76 14.73 3.30
C ALA A 327 -10.29 13.53 2.50
N ILE A 328 -11.18 13.78 1.52
CA ILE A 328 -11.68 12.74 0.60
C ILE A 328 -10.55 12.20 -0.28
N ALA A 329 -9.64 13.06 -0.75
CA ALA A 329 -8.49 12.64 -1.56
C ALA A 329 -7.52 11.77 -0.76
N ASN A 330 -7.27 12.09 0.51
CA ASN A 330 -6.44 11.27 1.41
C ASN A 330 -7.04 9.86 1.59
N VAL A 331 -8.35 9.76 1.84
CA VAL A 331 -9.03 8.45 1.90
C VAL A 331 -8.94 7.71 0.56
N ALA A 332 -9.17 8.40 -0.56
CA ALA A 332 -9.05 7.78 -1.88
C ALA A 332 -7.62 7.28 -2.17
N ALA A 333 -6.59 8.01 -1.74
CA ALA A 333 -5.19 7.62 -1.88
C ALA A 333 -4.86 6.40 -0.99
N HIS A 334 -5.45 6.33 0.21
CA HIS A 334 -5.36 5.20 1.13
C HIS A 334 -5.97 3.93 0.52
N GLU A 335 -7.22 4.00 0.07
CA GLU A 335 -7.89 2.85 -0.54
C GLU A 335 -7.18 2.39 -1.81
N LEU A 336 -6.71 3.33 -2.64
CA LEU A 336 -5.89 2.99 -3.80
C LEU A 336 -4.54 2.38 -3.40
N GLY A 337 -3.97 2.78 -2.26
CA GLY A 337 -2.78 2.14 -1.69
C GLY A 337 -2.97 0.64 -1.48
N HIS A 338 -4.12 0.21 -0.95
CA HIS A 338 -4.46 -1.21 -0.83
C HIS A 338 -4.52 -1.91 -2.19
N LEU A 339 -5.23 -1.33 -3.16
CA LEU A 339 -5.30 -1.86 -4.53
C LEU A 339 -3.94 -1.90 -5.25
N LEU A 340 -2.93 -1.22 -4.69
CA LEU A 340 -1.56 -1.21 -5.19
C LEU A 340 -0.60 -2.02 -4.30
N GLY A 341 -1.12 -2.75 -3.31
CA GLY A 341 -0.37 -3.68 -2.48
C GLY A 341 0.28 -3.08 -1.24
N LEU A 342 -0.30 -2.02 -0.67
CA LEU A 342 0.11 -1.46 0.60
C LEU A 342 -0.83 -1.91 1.73
N GLU A 343 -0.23 -2.26 2.85
CA GLU A 343 -0.88 -2.52 4.13
C GLU A 343 -0.97 -1.26 4.99
N HIS A 344 -1.71 -1.34 6.08
CA HIS A 344 -1.84 -0.25 7.04
C HIS A 344 -0.55 0.04 7.82
N SER A 345 -0.42 1.29 8.25
CA SER A 345 0.68 1.77 9.09
C SER A 345 0.18 2.55 10.30
N ARG A 346 1.08 2.80 11.26
CA ARG A 346 0.81 3.54 12.50
C ARG A 346 1.27 4.99 12.46
N ASP A 347 1.98 5.40 11.41
CA ASP A 347 2.45 6.78 11.30
C ASP A 347 1.30 7.64 10.76
N PRO A 348 0.76 8.60 11.55
CA PRO A 348 -0.35 9.44 11.11
C PRO A 348 0.00 10.38 9.94
N LEU A 349 1.27 10.48 9.55
CA LEU A 349 1.70 11.23 8.37
C LEU A 349 1.80 10.36 7.11
N ASP A 350 1.62 9.05 7.23
CA ASP A 350 1.56 8.12 6.12
C ASP A 350 0.13 8.07 5.56
N VAL A 351 0.01 8.03 4.24
CA VAL A 351 -1.28 7.77 3.55
C VAL A 351 -1.94 6.49 4.07
N MET A 352 -1.16 5.48 4.46
CA MET A 352 -1.66 4.19 4.92
C MET A 352 -2.02 4.15 6.41
N ALA A 353 -2.06 5.28 7.11
CA ALA A 353 -2.47 5.32 8.52
C ALA A 353 -3.91 4.82 8.72
N THR A 354 -4.16 4.00 9.74
CA THR A 354 -5.51 3.51 10.12
C THR A 354 -6.32 4.52 10.91
N ALA A 355 -5.63 5.26 11.77
CA ALA A 355 -6.18 6.21 12.69
C ALA A 355 -5.67 7.60 12.29
N ALA A 356 -6.46 8.26 11.47
CA ALA A 356 -6.41 9.71 11.40
C ALA A 356 -7.46 10.24 12.38
N THR A 357 -7.10 11.21 13.19
CA THR A 357 -8.13 12.07 13.75
C THR A 357 -8.77 12.87 12.60
N ALA A 358 -10.01 13.34 12.76
CA ALA A 358 -10.66 14.12 11.71
C ALA A 358 -9.77 15.25 11.22
N ARG A 359 -9.09 15.87 12.17
CA ARG A 359 -8.10 16.89 11.92
C ARG A 359 -6.96 16.46 11.01
N GLN A 360 -6.37 15.29 11.25
CA GLN A 360 -5.29 14.76 10.41
C GLN A 360 -5.77 14.62 8.95
N LEU A 361 -7.01 14.17 8.72
CA LEU A 361 -7.56 14.11 7.37
C LEU A 361 -7.71 15.49 6.71
N TYR A 362 -8.14 16.51 7.47
CA TYR A 362 -8.43 17.84 6.93
C TYR A 362 -7.21 18.75 6.79
N GLU A 363 -6.13 18.49 7.54
CA GLU A 363 -4.98 19.41 7.63
C GLU A 363 -3.68 18.82 7.09
N ILE A 364 -3.55 17.50 7.06
CA ILE A 364 -2.30 16.84 6.70
C ILE A 364 -2.34 16.40 5.24
N ASP A 365 -1.32 16.85 4.52
CA ASP A 365 -0.95 16.31 3.21
C ASP A 365 -0.14 15.02 3.45
N ALA A 366 -0.85 13.90 3.56
CA ALA A 366 -0.21 12.62 3.83
C ALA A 366 0.57 12.15 2.60
N ASP A 367 1.77 11.60 2.82
CA ASP A 367 2.63 11.06 1.76
C ASP A 367 2.78 9.54 1.94
N TYR A 368 3.18 8.81 0.88
CA TYR A 368 3.58 7.41 1.01
C TYR A 368 4.97 7.34 1.62
N ARG A 369 5.11 6.79 2.84
CA ARG A 369 6.38 6.83 3.59
C ARG A 369 6.83 5.45 3.99
N ARG A 370 7.96 5.40 4.70
CA ARG A 370 8.38 4.21 5.42
C ARG A 370 7.93 4.31 6.87
N SER A 371 6.98 3.46 7.26
CA SER A 371 6.24 3.61 8.51
C SER A 371 6.09 2.27 9.22
N GLN A 372 5.93 2.29 10.54
CA GLN A 372 5.70 1.07 11.31
C GLN A 372 4.34 0.47 10.91
N LEU A 373 4.27 -0.85 10.78
CA LEU A 373 3.01 -1.55 10.48
C LEU A 373 1.97 -1.30 11.57
N GLU A 374 0.70 -1.23 11.17
CA GLU A 374 -0.40 -1.32 12.12
C GLU A 374 -0.35 -2.66 12.86
N ARG A 375 -0.63 -2.65 14.17
CA ARG A 375 -0.55 -3.85 15.01
C ARG A 375 -1.49 -4.95 14.53
N THR A 376 -2.59 -4.57 13.90
CA THR A 376 -3.56 -5.50 13.33
C THR A 376 -3.10 -6.17 12.05
N ILE A 377 -2.10 -5.60 11.37
CA ILE A 377 -1.39 -6.24 10.26
C ILE A 377 -0.29 -7.15 10.82
N PHE A 378 0.61 -6.57 11.61
CA PHE A 378 1.67 -7.30 12.31
C PHE A 378 2.24 -6.45 13.45
N PRO A 379 2.58 -7.02 14.62
CA PRO A 379 3.03 -6.25 15.80
C PRO A 379 4.38 -5.53 15.64
N VAL A 380 5.23 -6.01 14.73
CA VAL A 380 6.59 -5.48 14.49
C VAL A 380 6.84 -5.28 13.00
N GLY A 381 7.93 -4.59 12.67
CA GLY A 381 8.34 -4.36 11.29
C GLY A 381 7.77 -3.07 10.70
N TRP A 382 8.10 -2.86 9.44
CA TRP A 382 7.86 -1.61 8.72
C TRP A 382 7.23 -1.88 7.36
N GLN A 383 6.61 -0.87 6.77
CA GLN A 383 6.26 -0.85 5.36
C GLN A 383 6.95 0.33 4.70
N ALA A 384 7.73 0.07 3.65
CA ALA A 384 8.31 1.11 2.81
C ALA A 384 7.37 1.46 1.64
N GLY A 385 6.28 2.18 1.92
CA GLY A 385 5.17 2.42 0.97
C GLY A 385 5.63 2.95 -0.39
N TYR A 386 6.44 4.00 -0.43
CA TYR A 386 6.99 4.53 -1.68
C TYR A 386 7.80 3.49 -2.47
N ALA A 387 8.68 2.74 -1.79
CA ALA A 387 9.53 1.74 -2.43
C ALA A 387 8.71 0.54 -2.95
N LEU A 388 7.67 0.14 -2.21
CA LEU A 388 6.72 -0.89 -2.63
C LEU A 388 5.91 -0.45 -3.84
N LEU A 389 5.40 0.79 -3.88
CA LEU A 389 4.73 1.31 -5.07
C LEU A 389 5.66 1.36 -6.29
N MET A 390 6.90 1.80 -6.12
CA MET A 390 7.91 1.74 -7.19
C MET A 390 8.17 0.31 -7.66
N LEU A 391 8.13 -0.67 -6.76
CA LEU A 391 8.25 -2.07 -7.12
C LEU A 391 7.00 -2.58 -7.85
N ASN A 392 5.80 -2.22 -7.38
CA ASN A 392 4.50 -2.74 -7.86
C ASN A 392 4.09 -2.13 -9.20
N VAL A 393 4.10 -0.81 -9.31
CA VAL A 393 3.65 -0.10 -10.52
C VAL A 393 4.79 0.49 -11.34
N GLY A 394 5.94 0.76 -10.72
CA GLY A 394 7.10 1.33 -11.41
C GLY A 394 7.06 2.86 -11.42
N PRO A 395 8.16 3.50 -11.82
CA PRO A 395 8.21 4.96 -11.92
C PRO A 395 7.36 5.46 -13.08
N ASN A 396 6.76 6.63 -12.92
CA ASN A 396 6.04 7.30 -13.99
C ASN A 396 7.00 7.68 -15.13
N PRO A 397 6.84 7.14 -16.35
CA PRO A 397 7.74 7.46 -17.47
C PRO A 397 7.66 8.94 -17.90
N ALA A 398 6.53 9.61 -17.66
CA ALA A 398 6.36 11.04 -17.92
C ALA A 398 6.82 11.91 -16.73
N GLY A 399 6.95 11.30 -15.56
CA GLY A 399 7.22 11.98 -14.27
C GLY A 399 8.66 11.89 -13.79
N ALA A 400 9.61 11.38 -14.58
CA ALA A 400 11.01 11.21 -14.18
C ALA A 400 11.74 12.52 -13.78
N ALA A 401 11.12 13.69 -13.99
CA ALA A 401 11.60 14.99 -13.51
C ALA A 401 10.89 15.50 -12.23
N SER A 402 9.89 14.79 -11.72
CA SER A 402 9.26 15.09 -10.44
C SER A 402 10.23 14.72 -9.33
N ARG A 403 10.74 15.74 -8.62
CA ARG A 403 11.79 15.64 -7.61
C ARG A 403 11.55 14.49 -6.62
N THR A 404 12.61 13.73 -6.37
CA THR A 404 12.79 13.03 -5.08
C THR A 404 12.64 14.09 -3.99
N ARG A 405 11.61 14.01 -3.15
CA ARG A 405 11.46 14.97 -2.04
C ARG A 405 12.54 14.62 -1.01
N ILE A 406 13.33 15.61 -0.62
CA ILE A 406 14.28 15.47 0.51
C ILE A 406 13.53 15.08 1.80
N GLU A 407 12.23 15.39 1.87
CA GLU A 407 11.28 15.03 2.94
C GLU A 407 11.05 13.52 3.10
N ASP A 408 11.48 12.68 2.15
CA ASP A 408 11.50 11.22 2.33
C ASP A 408 12.57 10.78 3.34
N THR A 409 13.52 11.67 3.68
CA THR A 409 14.62 11.40 4.64
C THR A 409 14.55 12.22 5.92
N LEU A 410 13.64 13.19 6.01
CA LEU A 410 13.49 14.06 7.18
C LEU A 410 12.05 13.99 7.70
N PRO A 411 11.82 13.92 9.02
CA PRO A 411 10.47 14.01 9.57
C PRO A 411 9.84 15.32 9.10
N ALA A 412 8.61 15.26 8.57
CA ALA A 412 7.91 16.44 8.08
C ALA A 412 7.74 17.41 9.25
N VAL A 413 8.02 18.69 9.02
CA VAL A 413 7.69 19.72 10.00
C VAL A 413 6.18 19.87 9.95
N ILE A 414 5.49 19.23 10.90
CA ILE A 414 4.05 19.39 11.07
C ILE A 414 3.80 20.87 11.33
N ALA A 415 3.08 21.54 10.43
CA ALA A 415 2.67 22.92 10.64
C ALA A 415 1.96 23.01 12.00
N PRO A 416 2.18 24.06 12.80
CA PRO A 416 1.52 24.20 14.09
C PRO A 416 0.02 24.05 13.94
N ILE A 417 -0.47 23.02 14.60
CA ILE A 417 -1.83 22.54 14.49
C ILE A 417 -2.73 23.56 15.23
N ASP A 418 -3.66 24.27 14.56
CA ASP A 418 -4.57 25.27 15.16
C ASP A 418 -5.44 24.69 16.31
N PRO A 419 -5.14 24.94 17.59
CA PRO A 419 -5.85 24.30 18.70
C PRO A 419 -7.36 24.60 18.77
N ALA A 420 -7.88 25.54 17.98
CA ALA A 420 -9.30 25.91 17.97
C ALA A 420 -10.26 24.86 17.39
N LEU A 421 -9.79 23.90 16.59
CA LEU A 421 -10.67 22.94 15.90
C LEU A 421 -11.14 21.75 16.75
N GLY A 422 -10.58 21.54 17.95
CA GLY A 422 -10.81 20.29 18.69
C GLY A 422 -10.27 19.07 17.93
N ASP A 423 -10.33 17.89 18.53
CA ASP A 423 -9.99 16.65 17.83
C ASP A 423 -11.14 15.67 17.95
N ILE A 424 -11.54 15.08 16.82
CA ILE A 424 -12.58 14.05 16.77
C ILE A 424 -11.86 12.77 16.38
N ASP A 425 -11.82 11.82 17.31
CA ASP A 425 -11.29 10.49 17.04
C ASP A 425 -12.18 9.82 16.00
N ILE A 426 -11.56 9.40 14.89
CA ILE A 426 -12.22 8.56 13.91
C ILE A 426 -11.99 7.13 14.37
N ALA A 427 -13.08 6.43 14.72
CA ALA A 427 -12.99 5.04 15.18
C ALA A 427 -12.34 4.13 14.14
N SER A 428 -12.51 4.44 12.85
CA SER A 428 -11.82 3.80 11.75
C SER A 428 -11.92 4.59 10.44
N MET A 429 -10.81 4.77 9.74
CA MET A 429 -10.82 5.28 8.36
C MET A 429 -11.29 4.24 7.33
N CYS A 430 -10.86 2.99 7.49
CA CYS A 430 -11.02 1.93 6.49
C CYS A 430 -11.83 0.75 7.07
N GLY A 431 -12.69 0.12 6.27
CA GLY A 431 -13.55 -0.97 6.77
C GLY A 431 -12.79 -2.13 7.37
N ARG A 432 -11.56 -2.37 6.92
CA ARG A 432 -10.67 -3.39 7.47
C ARG A 432 -10.17 -3.05 8.88
N CYS A 433 -10.10 -1.77 9.28
CA CYS A 433 -9.75 -1.37 10.67
C CYS A 433 -10.97 -1.33 11.59
N ALA A 434 -12.14 -0.95 11.08
CA ALA A 434 -13.39 -0.81 11.86
C ALA A 434 -13.81 -2.14 12.49
N GLN A 435 -13.49 -3.19 11.74
CA GLN A 435 -13.71 -4.58 12.03
C GLN A 435 -12.94 -5.08 13.27
N ASP A 436 -11.80 -4.46 13.62
CA ASP A 436 -10.97 -4.88 14.76
C ASP A 436 -11.36 -4.24 16.11
N HIS A 437 -11.98 -3.05 16.10
CA HIS A 437 -12.23 -2.27 17.34
C HIS A 437 -13.55 -2.59 18.07
N GLY A 438 -14.38 -3.49 17.55
CA GLY A 438 -15.78 -3.65 17.96
C GLY A 438 -16.08 -4.36 19.29
N HIS A 439 -15.09 -4.88 20.04
CA HIS A 439 -15.38 -5.82 21.13
C HIS A 439 -14.78 -5.56 22.52
N ASP A 440 -14.00 -4.51 22.76
CA ASP A 440 -13.41 -4.26 24.08
C ASP A 440 -14.27 -3.42 25.06
N GLY A 441 -15.54 -3.16 24.71
CA GLY A 441 -16.38 -2.17 25.41
C GLY A 441 -17.24 -2.64 26.60
N ASP A 442 -17.58 -3.93 26.75
CA ASP A 442 -18.66 -4.34 27.67
C ASP A 442 -18.30 -5.53 28.60
N ALA A 443 -17.08 -5.54 29.15
CA ALA A 443 -16.72 -6.43 30.25
C ALA A 443 -16.11 -5.66 31.43
N GLN A 444 -16.98 -4.95 32.18
CA GLN A 444 -16.73 -4.57 33.57
C GLN A 444 -17.92 -4.94 34.46
#